data_AF-A0A942ZT07-F1
#
_entry.id   AF-A0A942ZT07-F1
#
_cell.length_a   1.000
_cell.length_b   1.000
_cell.length_c   1.000
_cell.angle_alpha   90.00
_cell.angle_beta   90.00
_cell.angle_gamma   90.00
#
_symmetry.space_group_name_H-M   'P 1'
#
loop_
_entity.id
_entity.type
_entity.pdbx_description
1 polymer ?
#
loop_
_entity_poly.entity_id
_entity_poly.type
_entity_poly.pdbx_seq_one_letter_code
_entity_poly.pdbx_strand_id
1 'polypeptide(L)'
;MKPAVQTRLRAAACAAALALLLAACGSPAEEAAPTASPAPTAAPEATPAPEPTEAPESAASPAASESPAPSEAPESGGKGASLSVEAEAMYPLLEAHMLAILNGGRFDAADPAYFWQTVSFAIDGCGLEFYSAETVGNALVLSRGVVEEIASGLFESAGDLPEIPDALAGEIEYDSDADAYAHPLGGGGYSVSVLNAAEENGVLRLTLDLVSDADGAAVASFTAELVENTRAGNSLFTYAVRSIEQR
;
A
#
# COMPACT_ATOMS: atom_id res chain seq x y z
N MET A 1 34.04 -33.10 14.16
CA MET A 1 35.31 -32.40 13.83
C MET A 1 34.93 -31.09 13.15
N LYS A 2 35.41 -29.96 13.69
CA LYS A 2 35.02 -28.59 13.34
C LYS A 2 36.31 -27.86 12.92
N PRO A 3 36.39 -27.16 11.79
CA PRO A 3 37.34 -26.07 11.60
C PRO A 3 36.57 -24.75 11.69
N ALA A 4 36.77 -23.93 12.73
CA ALA A 4 37.91 -23.03 12.97
C ALA A 4 37.84 -21.75 12.11
N VAL A 5 37.43 -20.69 12.80
CA VAL A 5 37.63 -19.25 12.57
C VAL A 5 38.94 -18.92 11.84
N GLN A 6 38.90 -18.01 10.86
CA GLN A 6 39.97 -17.02 10.65
C GLN A 6 39.41 -15.68 10.15
N THR A 7 39.26 -14.76 11.10
CA THR A 7 39.35 -13.32 10.92
C THR A 7 40.69 -12.94 10.28
N ARG A 8 40.68 -12.18 9.18
CA ARG A 8 41.86 -11.43 8.73
C ARG A 8 41.49 -9.99 8.38
N LEU A 9 41.71 -9.12 9.36
CA LEU A 9 42.09 -7.72 9.13
C LEU A 9 43.57 -7.66 8.71
N ARG A 10 43.88 -6.84 7.70
CA ARG A 10 45.14 -6.08 7.44
C ARG A 10 44.94 -5.40 6.07
N ALA A 11 44.57 -4.11 5.99
CA ALA A 11 45.36 -2.90 6.26
C ALA A 11 46.49 -2.64 5.26
N ALA A 12 46.50 -1.39 4.73
CA ALA A 12 47.54 -0.61 4.04
C ALA A 12 47.11 -0.20 2.61
N ALA A 13 46.58 1.00 2.39
CA ALA A 13 47.21 2.34 2.41
C ALA A 13 48.08 2.63 1.16
N CYS A 14 47.62 3.57 0.34
CA CYS A 14 48.48 4.48 -0.42
C CYS A 14 47.76 5.84 -0.54
N ALA A 15 48.38 6.84 0.07
CA ALA A 15 47.97 8.23 0.14
C ALA A 15 48.66 9.07 -0.95
N ALA A 16 48.05 10.21 -1.30
CA ALA A 16 48.64 11.54 -1.54
C ALA A 16 47.68 12.34 -2.46
N ALA A 17 46.98 13.41 -2.04
CA ALA A 17 47.39 14.70 -1.47
C ALA A 17 47.73 15.76 -2.54
N LEU A 18 46.92 16.84 -2.59
CA LEU A 18 47.27 18.27 -2.77
C LEU A 18 45.96 19.10 -2.69
N ALA A 19 45.62 19.79 -1.59
CA ALA A 19 46.11 21.10 -1.12
C ALA A 19 45.97 22.22 -2.18
N LEU A 20 45.49 23.44 -1.94
CA LEU A 20 45.12 24.27 -0.78
C LEU A 20 44.54 25.58 -1.42
N LEU A 21 43.67 26.34 -0.75
CA LEU A 21 43.84 27.80 -0.58
C LEU A 21 42.81 28.42 0.38
N LEU A 22 43.33 29.33 1.20
CA LEU A 22 42.82 29.98 2.41
C LEU A 22 41.86 31.16 2.16
N ALA A 23 40.99 31.44 3.14
CA ALA A 23 40.77 32.77 3.79
C ALA A 23 39.51 32.71 4.70
N ALA A 24 39.34 33.40 5.83
CA ALA A 24 40.18 34.14 6.79
C ALA A 24 39.23 34.67 7.90
N CYS A 25 39.79 34.91 9.11
CA CYS A 25 39.27 35.72 10.24
C CYS A 25 38.02 35.18 11.00
N GLY A 26 38.00 34.93 12.31
CA GLY A 26 38.91 35.24 13.42
C GLY A 26 38.35 36.32 14.35
N SER A 27 37.81 35.95 15.52
CA SER A 27 37.79 36.72 16.80
C SER A 27 37.03 35.95 17.91
N PRO A 28 37.26 36.26 19.21
CA PRO A 28 37.80 35.28 20.16
C PRO A 28 36.82 34.72 21.21
N ALA A 29 37.38 33.81 22.01
CA ALA A 29 36.84 33.09 23.15
C ALA A 29 36.17 33.93 24.23
N GLU A 30 35.13 33.36 24.83
CA GLU A 30 34.75 33.61 26.22
C GLU A 30 34.72 32.27 26.96
N GLU A 31 35.65 32.13 27.91
CA GLU A 31 35.81 31.00 28.80
C GLU A 31 35.12 31.30 30.14
N ALA A 32 34.39 30.30 30.62
CA ALA A 32 34.00 30.01 32.00
C ALA A 32 32.93 30.85 32.70
N ALA A 33 31.79 30.20 32.94
CA ALA A 33 31.36 29.94 34.32
C ALA A 33 30.85 28.48 34.42
N PRO A 34 31.37 27.64 35.34
CA PRO A 34 30.79 26.33 35.60
C PRO A 34 29.50 26.53 36.40
N THR A 35 28.35 26.33 35.77
CA THR A 35 27.07 26.25 36.48
C THR A 35 27.11 25.02 37.37
N ALA A 36 26.85 25.23 38.67
CA ALA A 36 26.90 24.21 39.70
C ALA A 36 26.09 22.96 39.30
N SER A 37 26.68 21.78 39.48
CA SER A 37 25.99 20.50 39.37
C SER A 37 24.79 20.50 40.31
N PRO A 38 23.59 20.13 39.84
CA PRO A 38 22.46 19.90 40.73
C PRO A 38 22.81 18.77 41.71
N ALA A 39 22.38 18.92 42.96
CA ALA A 39 22.53 17.90 43.99
C ALA A 39 21.81 16.60 43.56
N PRO A 40 22.33 15.41 43.90
CA PRO A 40 21.63 14.16 43.61
C PRO A 40 20.28 14.14 44.34
N THR A 41 19.19 14.10 43.57
CA THR A 41 17.86 13.74 44.04
C THR A 41 17.94 12.35 44.66
N ALA A 42 17.49 12.22 45.91
CA ALA A 42 17.40 10.93 46.59
C ALA A 42 16.60 9.93 45.74
N ALA A 43 17.14 8.73 45.57
CA ALA A 43 16.47 7.63 44.89
C ALA A 43 15.14 7.32 45.59
N PRO A 44 14.04 7.12 44.84
CA PRO A 44 12.77 6.76 45.44
C PRO A 44 12.89 5.42 46.18
N GLU A 45 12.25 5.34 47.36
CA GLU A 45 12.09 4.09 48.09
C GLU A 45 11.42 3.05 47.20
N ALA A 46 11.95 1.83 47.22
CA ALA A 46 11.39 0.71 46.47
C ALA A 46 9.99 0.38 46.99
N THR A 47 8.97 0.58 46.16
CA THR A 47 7.64 0.03 46.37
C THR A 47 7.76 -1.50 46.51
N PRO A 48 7.15 -2.12 47.54
CA PRO A 48 7.17 -3.58 47.67
C PRO A 48 6.51 -4.24 46.45
N ALA A 49 7.12 -5.33 46.00
CA ALA A 49 6.62 -6.15 44.91
C ALA A 49 5.20 -6.67 45.24
N PRO A 50 4.26 -6.64 44.29
CA PRO A 50 2.93 -7.20 44.50
C PRO A 50 3.02 -8.70 44.78
N GLU A 51 2.19 -9.17 45.71
CA GLU A 51 2.04 -10.60 45.98
C GLU A 51 1.57 -11.34 44.71
N PRO A 52 2.04 -12.59 44.49
CA PRO A 52 1.62 -13.37 43.33
C PRO A 52 0.12 -13.62 43.39
N THR A 53 -0.60 -13.00 42.45
CA THR A 53 -2.00 -13.30 42.19
C THR A 53 -2.08 -14.72 41.63
N GLU A 54 -2.86 -15.58 42.29
CA GLU A 54 -3.11 -16.94 41.81
C GLU A 54 -3.65 -16.91 40.38
N ALA A 55 -3.06 -17.75 39.54
CA ALA A 55 -3.49 -17.92 38.17
C ALA A 55 -4.93 -18.45 38.16
N PRO A 56 -5.85 -17.83 37.40
CA PRO A 56 -7.21 -18.34 37.30
C PRO A 56 -7.19 -19.74 36.70
N GLU A 57 -7.93 -20.65 37.33
CA GLU A 57 -8.17 -21.99 36.82
C GLU A 57 -8.73 -21.92 35.40
N SER A 58 -8.18 -22.77 34.54
CA SER A 58 -8.48 -22.88 33.12
C SER A 58 -9.99 -23.00 32.89
N ALA A 59 -10.61 -21.90 32.45
CA ALA A 59 -11.96 -21.92 31.92
C ALA A 59 -11.98 -22.83 30.67
N ALA A 60 -12.96 -23.72 30.63
CA ALA A 60 -13.17 -24.65 29.52
C ALA A 60 -13.26 -23.92 28.18
N SER A 61 -12.64 -24.53 27.17
CA SER A 61 -12.68 -24.11 25.76
C SER A 61 -14.11 -23.77 25.33
N PRO A 62 -14.38 -22.58 24.75
CA PRO A 62 -15.67 -22.34 24.12
C PRO A 62 -15.79 -23.30 22.94
N ALA A 63 -16.96 -23.93 22.83
CA ALA A 63 -17.35 -24.66 21.64
C ALA A 63 -17.28 -23.71 20.43
N ALA A 64 -16.76 -24.21 19.31
CA ALA A 64 -16.69 -23.49 18.05
C ALA A 64 -18.06 -22.87 17.74
N SER A 65 -18.10 -21.54 17.71
CA SER A 65 -19.22 -20.81 17.14
C SER A 65 -19.24 -21.13 15.66
N GLU A 66 -20.32 -21.75 15.20
CA GLU A 66 -20.56 -21.89 13.77
C GLU A 66 -20.52 -20.50 13.13
N SER A 67 -19.74 -20.41 12.04
CA SER A 67 -19.66 -19.23 11.19
C SER A 67 -21.08 -18.81 10.80
N PRO A 68 -21.46 -17.53 10.93
CA PRO A 68 -22.70 -17.08 10.32
C PRO A 68 -22.62 -17.34 8.81
N ALA A 69 -23.73 -17.81 8.24
CA ALA A 69 -23.87 -17.97 6.80
C ALA A 69 -23.55 -16.64 6.10
N PRO A 70 -22.97 -16.67 4.88
CA PRO A 70 -22.70 -15.46 4.13
C PRO A 70 -23.99 -14.63 4.00
N SER A 71 -23.92 -13.39 4.48
CA SER A 71 -24.95 -12.39 4.25
C SER A 71 -25.00 -12.13 2.76
N GLU A 72 -26.12 -12.46 2.11
CA GLU A 72 -26.37 -12.02 0.74
C GLU A 72 -26.27 -10.49 0.72
N ALA A 73 -25.37 -9.97 -0.11
CA ALA A 73 -25.23 -8.54 -0.37
C ALA A 73 -26.55 -8.00 -0.92
N PRO A 74 -26.97 -6.77 -0.56
CA PRO A 74 -28.18 -6.20 -1.09
C PRO A 74 -28.04 -6.03 -2.61
N GLU A 75 -28.98 -6.59 -3.37
CA GLU A 75 -29.08 -6.32 -4.80
C GLU A 75 -29.31 -4.81 -5.01
N SER A 76 -28.29 -4.14 -5.54
CA SER A 76 -28.35 -2.74 -5.94
C SER A 76 -29.33 -2.59 -7.09
N GLY A 77 -30.46 -1.95 -6.80
CA GLY A 77 -31.54 -1.66 -7.74
C GLY A 77 -31.16 -0.55 -8.72
N GLY A 78 -30.47 -0.93 -9.78
CA GLY A 78 -30.31 -0.16 -11.01
C GLY A 78 -29.97 -1.15 -12.11
N LYS A 79 -30.72 -1.15 -13.22
CA LYS A 79 -30.44 -2.06 -14.33
C LYS A 79 -29.17 -1.58 -15.05
N GLY A 80 -28.02 -1.84 -14.44
CA GLY A 80 -26.71 -1.61 -15.01
C GLY A 80 -26.54 -2.42 -16.29
N ALA A 81 -25.58 -2.01 -17.11
CA ALA A 81 -25.21 -2.82 -18.27
C ALA A 81 -24.69 -4.18 -17.78
N SER A 82 -25.14 -5.27 -18.41
CA SER A 82 -24.61 -6.61 -18.11
C SER A 82 -23.20 -6.70 -18.67
N LEU A 83 -22.23 -6.89 -17.79
CA LEU A 83 -20.84 -7.15 -18.16
C LEU A 83 -20.56 -8.66 -18.13
N SER A 84 -19.41 -9.07 -18.67
CA SER A 84 -18.89 -10.41 -18.42
C SER A 84 -18.25 -10.45 -17.03
N VAL A 85 -18.12 -11.64 -16.43
CA VAL A 85 -17.49 -11.82 -15.11
C VAL A 85 -16.07 -11.26 -15.10
N GLU A 86 -15.36 -11.40 -16.21
CA GLU A 86 -14.01 -10.87 -16.40
C GLU A 86 -13.96 -9.33 -16.38
N ALA A 87 -14.96 -8.67 -16.95
CA ALA A 87 -15.06 -7.21 -16.92
C ALA A 87 -15.54 -6.70 -15.54
N GLU A 88 -16.39 -7.47 -14.85
CA GLU A 88 -16.80 -7.16 -13.46
C GLU A 88 -15.63 -7.27 -12.48
N ALA A 89 -14.69 -8.19 -12.71
CA ALA A 89 -13.48 -8.31 -11.91
C ALA A 89 -12.61 -7.02 -11.91
N MET A 90 -12.83 -6.11 -12.87
CA MET A 90 -12.12 -4.83 -12.94
C MET A 90 -12.69 -3.74 -12.04
N TYR A 91 -13.83 -3.94 -11.38
CA TYR A 91 -14.45 -2.92 -10.50
C TYR A 91 -13.50 -2.31 -9.47
N PRO A 92 -12.73 -3.08 -8.66
CA PRO A 92 -11.79 -2.48 -7.70
C PRO A 92 -10.69 -1.65 -8.39
N LEU A 93 -10.28 -2.02 -9.60
CA LEU A 93 -9.26 -1.28 -10.36
C LEU A 93 -9.81 0.02 -10.96
N LEU A 94 -11.06 -0.02 -11.43
CA LEU A 94 -11.79 1.17 -11.88
C LEU A 94 -12.05 2.13 -10.73
N GLU A 95 -12.49 1.62 -9.58
CA GLU A 95 -12.69 2.40 -8.35
C GLU A 95 -11.40 3.12 -7.94
N ALA A 96 -10.27 2.40 -7.92
CA ALA A 96 -8.96 2.94 -7.55
C ALA A 96 -8.57 4.17 -8.39
N HIS A 97 -8.78 4.12 -9.71
CA HIS A 97 -8.54 5.29 -10.56
C HIS A 97 -9.51 6.43 -10.28
N MET A 98 -10.79 6.15 -10.08
CA MET A 98 -11.78 7.19 -9.78
C MET A 98 -11.41 7.93 -8.49
N LEU A 99 -11.01 7.21 -7.46
CA LEU A 99 -10.54 7.79 -6.19
C LEU A 99 -9.25 8.60 -6.38
N ALA A 100 -8.27 8.08 -7.12
CA ALA A 100 -7.03 8.81 -7.40
C ALA A 100 -7.29 10.11 -8.19
N ILE A 101 -8.21 10.09 -9.16
CA ILE A 101 -8.61 11.28 -9.93
C ILE A 101 -9.35 12.29 -9.04
N LEU A 102 -10.26 11.84 -8.17
CA LEU A 102 -10.95 12.72 -7.22
C LEU A 102 -10.01 13.34 -6.18
N ASN A 103 -8.89 12.68 -5.87
CA ASN A 103 -7.81 13.22 -5.06
C ASN A 103 -6.89 14.20 -5.81
N GLY A 104 -7.25 14.60 -7.04
CA GLY A 104 -6.52 15.58 -7.84
C GLY A 104 -5.50 14.97 -8.80
N GLY A 105 -5.42 13.64 -8.87
CA GLY A 105 -4.62 12.90 -9.84
C GLY A 105 -5.15 13.04 -11.27
N ARG A 106 -4.34 12.58 -12.22
CA ARG A 106 -4.70 12.47 -13.62
C ARG A 106 -4.20 11.13 -14.12
N PHE A 107 -4.96 10.48 -14.99
CA PHE A 107 -4.55 9.20 -15.56
C PHE A 107 -3.21 9.33 -16.30
N ASP A 108 -2.15 8.85 -15.65
CA ASP A 108 -0.79 8.79 -16.20
C ASP A 108 0.01 7.69 -15.49
N ALA A 109 0.23 6.56 -16.18
CA ALA A 109 1.02 5.46 -15.65
C ALA A 109 2.51 5.81 -15.44
N ALA A 110 3.00 6.89 -16.07
CA ALA A 110 4.39 7.32 -15.97
C ALA A 110 4.62 8.30 -14.80
N ASP A 111 3.56 8.81 -14.17
CA ASP A 111 3.65 9.59 -12.93
C ASP A 111 3.69 8.64 -11.71
N PRO A 112 4.83 8.51 -11.01
CA PRO A 112 4.95 7.58 -9.89
C PRO A 112 4.00 7.89 -8.74
N ALA A 113 3.63 9.17 -8.53
CA ALA A 113 2.71 9.54 -7.46
C ALA A 113 1.29 9.03 -7.76
N TYR A 114 0.80 9.28 -8.97
CA TYR A 114 -0.49 8.76 -9.42
C TYR A 114 -0.50 7.23 -9.48
N PHE A 115 0.57 6.63 -10.02
CA PHE A 115 0.72 5.18 -10.12
C PHE A 115 0.57 4.52 -8.75
N TRP A 116 1.38 4.93 -7.77
CA TRP A 116 1.39 4.29 -6.46
C TRP A 116 0.15 4.60 -5.63
N GLN A 117 -0.41 5.80 -5.71
CA GLN A 117 -1.69 6.10 -5.06
C GLN A 117 -2.82 5.22 -5.60
N THR A 118 -2.86 5.02 -6.92
CA THR A 118 -3.84 4.13 -7.55
C THR A 118 -3.63 2.67 -7.13
N VAL A 119 -2.37 2.21 -7.09
CA VAL A 119 -2.03 0.86 -6.59
C VAL A 119 -2.49 0.67 -5.14
N SER A 120 -2.26 1.64 -4.26
CA SER A 120 -2.73 1.59 -2.87
C SER A 120 -4.26 1.45 -2.79
N PHE A 121 -5.01 2.26 -3.52
CA PHE A 121 -6.48 2.11 -3.55
C PHE A 121 -6.94 0.77 -4.11
N ALA A 122 -6.23 0.23 -5.12
CA ALA A 122 -6.54 -1.10 -5.63
C ALA A 122 -6.24 -2.20 -4.59
N ILE A 123 -5.14 -2.08 -3.84
CA ILE A 123 -4.81 -3.01 -2.75
C ILE A 123 -5.91 -2.98 -1.68
N ASP A 124 -6.42 -1.82 -1.31
CA ASP A 124 -7.57 -1.72 -0.40
C ASP A 124 -8.82 -2.43 -0.94
N GLY A 125 -9.08 -2.31 -2.25
CA GLY A 125 -10.27 -2.88 -2.90
C GLY A 125 -10.21 -4.37 -3.20
N CYS A 126 -9.03 -4.94 -3.51
CA CYS A 126 -8.91 -6.33 -3.94
C CYS A 126 -7.72 -7.11 -3.37
N GLY A 127 -6.87 -6.49 -2.54
CA GLY A 127 -5.64 -7.11 -2.06
C GLY A 127 -5.86 -8.40 -1.27
N LEU A 128 -6.97 -8.51 -0.54
CA LEU A 128 -7.33 -9.70 0.25
C LEU A 128 -7.81 -10.89 -0.60
N GLU A 129 -8.16 -10.67 -1.87
CA GLU A 129 -8.59 -11.73 -2.79
C GLU A 129 -7.41 -12.59 -3.28
N PHE A 130 -6.18 -12.12 -3.09
CA PHE A 130 -4.98 -12.84 -3.48
C PHE A 130 -4.59 -13.88 -2.44
N TYR A 131 -4.40 -15.13 -2.88
CA TYR A 131 -4.05 -16.25 -2.00
C TYR A 131 -2.76 -16.03 -1.18
N SER A 132 -1.80 -15.27 -1.70
CA SER A 132 -0.53 -14.98 -1.02
C SER A 132 -0.58 -13.73 -0.13
N ALA A 133 -1.74 -13.13 0.07
CA ALA A 133 -1.88 -11.96 0.92
C ALA A 133 -1.75 -12.36 2.39
N GLU A 134 -0.89 -11.66 3.12
CA GLU A 134 -0.68 -11.89 4.55
C GLU A 134 -1.01 -10.61 5.32
N THR A 135 -1.71 -10.73 6.45
CA THR A 135 -1.93 -9.59 7.35
C THR A 135 -0.93 -9.63 8.49
N VAL A 136 -0.08 -8.60 8.57
CA VAL A 136 0.91 -8.42 9.64
C VAL A 136 0.56 -7.15 10.41
N GLY A 137 -0.01 -7.32 11.61
CA GLY A 137 -0.54 -6.19 12.37
C GLY A 137 -1.75 -5.57 11.66
N ASN A 138 -1.62 -4.30 11.24
CA ASN A 138 -2.63 -3.59 10.42
C ASN A 138 -2.24 -3.50 8.94
N ALA A 139 -1.11 -4.07 8.53
CA ALA A 139 -0.67 -4.01 7.15
C ALA A 139 -1.04 -5.28 6.39
N LEU A 140 -1.50 -5.10 5.16
CA LEU A 140 -1.53 -6.15 4.16
C LEU A 140 -0.15 -6.22 3.49
N VAL A 141 0.43 -7.41 3.51
CA VAL A 141 1.72 -7.71 2.90
C VAL A 141 1.47 -8.53 1.63
N LEU A 142 1.95 -8.02 0.50
CA LEU A 142 1.79 -8.61 -0.82
C LEU A 142 3.15 -8.78 -1.47
N SER A 143 3.39 -9.94 -2.09
CA SER A 143 4.62 -10.14 -2.88
C SER A 143 4.70 -9.15 -4.04
N ARG A 144 5.93 -8.83 -4.48
CA ARG A 144 6.15 -8.01 -5.68
C ARG A 144 5.33 -8.48 -6.89
N GLY A 145 5.27 -9.79 -7.11
CA GLY A 145 4.52 -10.37 -8.24
C GLY A 145 3.01 -10.09 -8.19
N VAL A 146 2.41 -10.04 -7.00
CA VAL A 146 1.00 -9.66 -6.86
C VAL A 146 0.80 -8.17 -7.12
N VAL A 147 1.71 -7.31 -6.66
CA VAL A 147 1.63 -5.87 -6.95
C VAL A 147 1.83 -5.59 -8.45
N GLU A 148 2.72 -6.33 -9.12
CA GLU A 148 2.89 -6.31 -10.58
C GLU A 148 1.62 -6.78 -11.31
N GLU A 149 0.95 -7.80 -10.78
CA GLU A 149 -0.32 -8.29 -11.31
C GLU A 149 -1.41 -7.21 -11.23
N ILE A 150 -1.61 -6.60 -10.06
CA ILE A 150 -2.54 -5.49 -9.85
C ILE A 150 -2.19 -4.32 -10.79
N ALA A 151 -0.93 -3.93 -10.85
CA ALA A 151 -0.46 -2.85 -11.73
C ALA A 151 -0.75 -3.12 -13.20
N SER A 152 -0.63 -4.38 -13.65
CA SER A 152 -0.93 -4.76 -15.03
C SER A 152 -2.41 -4.61 -15.41
N GLY A 153 -3.32 -4.79 -14.44
CA GLY A 153 -4.74 -4.50 -14.62
C GLY A 153 -5.03 -3.00 -14.55
N LEU A 154 -4.35 -2.26 -13.68
CA LEU A 154 -4.52 -0.81 -13.55
C LEU A 154 -4.03 -0.03 -14.77
N PHE A 155 -3.00 -0.52 -15.46
CA PHE A 155 -2.42 0.23 -16.57
C PHE A 155 -2.09 -0.70 -17.72
N GLU A 156 -2.74 -0.51 -18.88
CA GLU A 156 -2.37 -1.21 -20.13
C GLU A 156 -0.87 -1.03 -20.41
N SER A 157 -0.34 0.17 -20.15
CA SER A 157 1.05 0.53 -20.34
C SER A 157 1.95 0.21 -19.14
N ALA A 158 1.48 -0.53 -18.13
CA ALA A 158 2.28 -0.90 -16.96
C ALA A 158 3.65 -1.42 -17.42
N GLY A 159 4.72 -1.02 -16.75
CA GLY A 159 6.09 -1.46 -17.03
C GLY A 159 6.62 -2.26 -15.86
N ASP A 160 7.88 -2.03 -15.53
CA ASP A 160 8.41 -2.33 -14.20
C ASP A 160 7.78 -1.37 -13.17
N LEU A 161 7.65 -1.80 -11.92
CA LEU A 161 7.16 -0.95 -10.84
C LEU A 161 8.13 0.23 -10.62
N PRO A 162 7.66 1.49 -10.65
CA PRO A 162 8.50 2.65 -10.38
C PRO A 162 8.92 2.71 -8.90
N GLU A 163 9.93 3.51 -8.57
CA GLU A 163 10.31 3.78 -7.18
C GLU A 163 9.15 4.46 -6.44
N ILE A 164 8.92 4.10 -5.17
CA ILE A 164 7.87 4.70 -4.34
C ILE A 164 8.29 6.13 -3.99
N PRO A 165 7.46 7.15 -4.31
CA PRO A 165 7.74 8.53 -3.92
C PRO A 165 7.74 8.72 -2.40
N ASP A 166 8.62 9.58 -1.89
CA ASP A 166 8.67 9.98 -0.47
C ASP A 166 7.31 10.47 0.07
N ALA A 167 6.48 11.04 -0.80
CA ALA A 167 5.14 11.54 -0.44
C ALA A 167 4.18 10.42 0.03
N LEU A 168 4.45 9.16 -0.33
CA LEU A 168 3.66 7.99 0.04
C LEU A 168 4.35 7.15 1.14
N ALA A 169 5.39 7.69 1.78
CA ALA A 169 6.05 7.04 2.89
C ALA A 169 5.04 6.77 4.02
N GLY A 170 4.96 5.52 4.47
CA GLY A 170 3.98 5.05 5.46
C GLY A 170 2.60 4.70 4.88
N GLU A 171 2.30 5.06 3.63
CA GLU A 171 1.14 4.54 2.90
C GLU A 171 1.50 3.23 2.20
N ILE A 172 2.69 3.12 1.61
CA ILE A 172 3.20 1.87 1.07
C ILE A 172 4.71 1.78 1.26
N GLU A 173 5.18 0.62 1.71
CA GLU A 173 6.59 0.37 1.97
C GLU A 173 7.04 -0.90 1.27
N TYR A 174 8.26 -0.88 0.71
CA TYR A 174 8.87 -2.04 0.07
C TYR A 174 9.95 -2.63 0.97
N ASP A 175 9.82 -3.93 1.27
CA ASP A 175 10.83 -4.73 1.95
C ASP A 175 11.61 -5.56 0.90
N SER A 176 12.89 -5.22 0.72
CA SER A 176 13.76 -5.90 -0.23
C SER A 176 14.19 -7.30 0.21
N ASP A 177 14.19 -7.60 1.51
CA ASP A 177 14.58 -8.91 2.02
C ASP A 177 13.45 -9.93 1.81
N ALA A 178 12.19 -9.48 1.95
CA ALA A 178 11.00 -10.28 1.69
C ALA A 178 10.52 -10.23 0.22
N ASP A 179 11.04 -9.28 -0.57
CA ASP A 179 10.53 -8.91 -1.90
C ASP A 179 9.01 -8.67 -1.92
N ALA A 180 8.56 -7.85 -0.97
CA ALA A 180 7.15 -7.63 -0.70
C ALA A 180 6.86 -6.17 -0.38
N TYR A 181 5.61 -5.77 -0.62
CA TYR A 181 5.07 -4.47 -0.26
C TYR A 181 4.15 -4.61 0.94
N ALA A 182 4.26 -3.68 1.89
CA ALA A 182 3.36 -3.54 3.01
C ALA A 182 2.50 -2.29 2.82
N HIS A 183 1.18 -2.46 2.89
CA HIS A 183 0.20 -1.38 2.81
C HIS A 183 -0.69 -1.44 4.05
N PRO A 184 -0.71 -0.41 4.93
CA PRO A 184 -1.67 -0.35 6.02
C PRO A 184 -3.09 -0.40 5.45
N LEU A 185 -3.90 -1.34 5.92
CA LEU A 185 -5.28 -1.47 5.46
C LEU A 185 -6.03 -0.17 5.72
N GLY A 186 -6.58 0.40 4.65
CA GLY A 186 -7.35 1.63 4.65
C GLY A 186 -8.52 1.53 3.68
N GLY A 187 -9.21 2.65 3.45
CA GLY A 187 -10.15 2.76 2.34
C GLY A 187 -11.54 2.12 2.53
N GLY A 188 -12.25 2.02 1.39
CA GLY A 188 -13.64 1.57 1.27
C GLY A 188 -14.67 2.70 1.33
N GLY A 189 -15.95 2.32 1.22
CA GLY A 189 -17.10 3.22 1.29
C GLY A 189 -17.57 3.76 -0.06
N TYR A 190 -17.00 3.25 -1.15
CA TYR A 190 -17.42 3.53 -2.51
C TYR A 190 -17.53 2.23 -3.32
N SER A 191 -18.30 2.32 -4.40
CA SER A 191 -18.46 1.24 -5.37
C SER A 191 -18.65 1.80 -6.77
N VAL A 192 -18.40 0.97 -7.79
CA VAL A 192 -18.57 1.33 -9.20
C VAL A 192 -19.97 0.90 -9.68
N SER A 193 -20.71 1.83 -10.27
CA SER A 193 -21.95 1.54 -10.98
C SER A 193 -21.76 1.70 -12.49
N VAL A 194 -22.04 0.66 -13.26
CA VAL A 194 -21.91 0.68 -14.72
C VAL A 194 -23.22 1.13 -15.36
N LEU A 195 -23.23 2.35 -15.88
CA LEU A 195 -24.39 2.94 -16.55
C LEU A 195 -24.55 2.45 -17.99
N ASN A 196 -23.43 2.27 -18.68
CA ASN A 196 -23.40 1.82 -20.07
C ASN A 196 -22.10 1.08 -20.38
N ALA A 197 -22.19 0.09 -21.26
CA ALA A 197 -21.05 -0.68 -21.75
C ALA A 197 -21.22 -0.94 -23.25
N ALA A 198 -20.15 -0.71 -24.01
CA ALA A 198 -20.11 -1.00 -25.44
C ALA A 198 -18.72 -1.50 -25.82
N GLU A 199 -18.66 -2.64 -26.49
CA GLU A 199 -17.40 -3.19 -26.98
C GLU A 199 -17.29 -3.03 -28.50
N GLU A 200 -16.19 -2.46 -28.96
CA GLU A 200 -15.88 -2.32 -30.38
C GLU A 200 -14.39 -2.52 -30.63
N ASN A 201 -14.05 -3.40 -31.58
CA ASN A 201 -12.66 -3.69 -31.96
C ASN A 201 -11.75 -4.09 -30.78
N GLY A 202 -12.27 -4.87 -29.82
CA GLY A 202 -11.53 -5.32 -28.64
C GLY A 202 -11.30 -4.24 -27.57
N VAL A 203 -12.05 -3.14 -27.65
CA VAL A 203 -12.06 -2.08 -26.64
C VAL A 203 -13.44 -2.00 -26.01
N LEU A 204 -13.50 -2.29 -24.70
CA LEU A 204 -14.70 -2.16 -23.90
C LEU A 204 -14.76 -0.74 -23.33
N ARG A 205 -15.73 0.05 -23.81
CA ARG A 205 -16.00 1.43 -23.38
C ARG A 205 -17.08 1.42 -22.33
N LEU A 206 -16.79 2.01 -21.19
CA LEU A 206 -17.70 2.08 -20.05
C LEU A 206 -18.09 3.52 -19.75
N THR A 207 -19.35 3.73 -19.38
CA THR A 207 -19.79 4.91 -18.64
C THR A 207 -20.13 4.47 -17.22
N LEU A 208 -19.53 5.12 -16.25
CA LEU A 208 -19.47 4.66 -14.87
C LEU A 208 -19.85 5.79 -13.93
N ASP A 209 -20.47 5.46 -12.81
CA ASP A 209 -20.53 6.34 -11.64
C ASP A 209 -19.73 5.73 -10.50
N LEU A 210 -18.97 6.56 -9.79
CA LEU A 210 -18.53 6.25 -8.44
C LEU A 210 -19.70 6.56 -7.49
N VAL A 211 -20.11 5.58 -6.70
CA VAL A 211 -21.26 5.66 -5.81
C VAL A 211 -20.80 5.53 -4.37
N SER A 212 -21.38 6.31 -3.45
CA SER A 212 -21.12 6.11 -2.02
C SER A 212 -21.91 4.92 -1.49
N ASP A 213 -21.25 4.02 -0.77
CA ASP A 213 -21.92 2.86 -0.16
C ASP A 213 -22.86 3.25 1.00
N ALA A 214 -22.69 4.46 1.56
CA ALA A 214 -23.46 4.93 2.69
C ALA A 214 -24.92 5.25 2.33
N ASP A 215 -25.16 5.82 1.15
CA ASP A 215 -26.48 6.29 0.72
C ASP A 215 -26.83 5.93 -0.74
N GLY A 216 -25.92 5.30 -1.48
CA GLY A 216 -26.10 4.92 -2.88
C GLY A 216 -26.09 6.12 -3.83
N ALA A 217 -25.68 7.31 -3.39
CA ALA A 217 -25.63 8.49 -4.23
C ALA A 217 -24.40 8.49 -5.14
N ALA A 218 -24.59 8.87 -6.41
CA ALA A 218 -23.49 9.12 -7.32
C ALA A 218 -22.65 10.31 -6.85
N VAL A 219 -21.35 10.10 -6.71
CA VAL A 219 -20.35 11.07 -6.28
C VAL A 219 -19.75 11.79 -7.49
N ALA A 220 -19.43 11.02 -8.53
CA ALA A 220 -18.87 11.52 -9.79
C ALA A 220 -19.09 10.49 -10.92
N SER A 221 -19.11 10.99 -12.16
CA SER A 221 -19.28 10.16 -13.36
C SER A 221 -17.99 10.12 -14.18
N PHE A 222 -17.73 9.00 -14.83
CA PHE A 222 -16.52 8.73 -15.59
C PHE A 222 -16.82 8.04 -16.92
N THR A 223 -15.87 8.15 -17.85
CA THR A 223 -15.72 7.19 -18.95
C THR A 223 -14.42 6.44 -18.81
N ALA A 224 -14.43 5.14 -19.10
CA ALA A 224 -13.23 4.31 -19.10
C ALA A 224 -13.14 3.46 -20.38
N GLU A 225 -11.91 3.14 -20.78
CA GLU A 225 -11.62 2.15 -21.81
C GLU A 225 -10.84 0.99 -21.18
N LEU A 226 -11.37 -0.22 -21.34
CA LEU A 226 -10.71 -1.47 -20.99
C LEU A 226 -10.31 -2.23 -22.25
N VAL A 227 -9.16 -2.89 -22.20
CA VAL A 227 -8.64 -3.76 -23.27
C VAL A 227 -8.02 -5.02 -22.71
N GLU A 228 -7.77 -6.01 -23.55
CA GLU A 228 -7.09 -7.24 -23.14
C GLU A 228 -5.78 -6.94 -22.40
N ASN A 229 -5.64 -7.48 -21.19
CA ASN A 229 -4.40 -7.45 -20.44
C ASN A 229 -3.44 -8.50 -21.03
N THR A 230 -2.54 -8.05 -21.89
CA THR A 230 -1.54 -8.91 -22.53
C THR A 230 -0.54 -9.55 -21.54
N ARG A 231 -0.55 -9.13 -20.27
CA ARG A 231 0.28 -9.66 -19.18
C ARG A 231 -0.50 -10.51 -18.19
N ALA A 232 -1.80 -10.70 -18.40
CA ALA A 232 -2.65 -11.41 -17.46
C ALA A 232 -2.07 -12.78 -17.12
N GLY A 233 -1.67 -13.59 -18.11
CA GLY A 233 -1.24 -14.97 -17.82
C GLY A 233 -2.34 -15.73 -17.09
N ASN A 234 -2.16 -16.01 -15.79
CA ASN A 234 -3.17 -16.61 -14.90
C ASN A 234 -3.81 -15.59 -13.93
N SER A 235 -3.70 -14.30 -14.23
CA SER A 235 -4.16 -13.20 -13.39
C SER A 235 -5.68 -13.18 -13.25
N LEU A 236 -6.14 -12.63 -12.12
CA LEU A 236 -7.54 -12.26 -11.91
C LEU A 236 -8.03 -11.20 -12.92
N PHE A 237 -7.12 -10.36 -13.44
CA PHE A 237 -7.45 -9.23 -14.31
C PHE A 237 -7.10 -9.54 -15.76
N THR A 238 -8.08 -10.06 -16.51
CA THR A 238 -7.92 -10.32 -17.95
C THR A 238 -8.04 -9.06 -18.80
N TYR A 239 -8.55 -7.97 -18.23
CA TYR A 239 -8.54 -6.64 -18.81
C TYR A 239 -7.50 -5.74 -18.14
N ALA A 240 -7.07 -4.71 -18.86
CA ALA A 240 -6.27 -3.61 -18.35
C ALA A 240 -6.96 -2.27 -18.67
N VAL A 241 -6.83 -1.29 -17.77
CA VAL A 241 -7.36 0.06 -18.00
C VAL A 241 -6.42 0.80 -18.97
N ARG A 242 -6.96 1.16 -20.13
CA ARG A 242 -6.26 1.97 -21.14
C ARG A 242 -6.38 3.46 -20.85
N SER A 243 -7.56 3.89 -20.41
CA SER A 243 -7.85 5.27 -20.04
C SER A 243 -9.06 5.35 -19.13
N ILE A 244 -9.11 6.40 -18.31
CA ILE A 244 -10.28 6.77 -17.52
C ILE A 244 -10.25 8.27 -17.24
N GLU A 245 -11.39 8.92 -17.44
CA GLU A 245 -11.54 10.37 -17.32
C GLU A 245 -12.85 10.72 -16.63
N GLN A 246 -12.80 11.73 -15.74
CA GLN A 246 -13.97 12.29 -15.11
C GLN A 246 -14.75 13.14 -16.12
N ARG A 247 -16.08 13.05 -16.09
CA ARG A 247 -17.00 13.73 -17.01
C ARG A 247 -17.59 15.03 -16.46
#